data_AF-M2XES7-F1
#
_entry.id   AF-M2XES7-F1
#
_cell.length_a   1.000
_cell.length_b   1.000
_cell.length_c   1.000
_cell.angle_alpha   90.00
_cell.angle_beta   90.00
_cell.angle_gamma   90.00
#
_symmetry.space_group_name_H-M   'P 1'
#
loop_
_entity.id
_entity.type
_entity.pdbx_description
1 polymer ?
#
loop_
_entity_poly.entity_id
_entity_poly.type
_entity_poly.pdbx_seq_one_letter_code
_entity_poly.pdbx_strand_id
1 'polypeptide(L)'
;MDKMNNTYFPDKTYSEAKHTWYLIDCKNQTVGRIATAIARILIGKNQSTYTPYVNTKIHVIITNSKYVIMSSGDKKIYFRNSRRPGGLKKESFNQLKLRLPNRIIEHAVKGRRKNAIARVLIKMHKNEFNNGKIIINGQTTEKYLQYNPIYINKIYLPFEIVNYDISTSDLIVQVKGGGISGQADAIRLGIARTLCEIDTSYKPLLKQHNLLTRDSRIKERRKYGLKKARKAPQYSKR
;
A
#
# COMPACT_ATOMS: atom_id res chain seq x y z
N MET A 1 31.66 -13.64 15.69
CA MET A 1 31.54 -12.24 15.26
C MET A 1 30.92 -11.44 16.38
N ASP A 2 31.53 -10.32 16.73
CA ASP A 2 31.16 -9.50 17.88
C ASP A 2 29.73 -8.93 17.71
N LYS A 3 28.77 -9.45 18.48
CA LYS A 3 27.36 -9.04 18.38
C LYS A 3 27.11 -7.67 18.99
N MET A 4 28.04 -7.15 19.80
CA MET A 4 27.88 -5.88 20.52
C MET A 4 28.14 -4.64 19.66
N ASN A 5 29.02 -4.74 18.66
CA ASN A 5 29.41 -3.58 17.83
C ASN A 5 28.60 -3.43 16.54
N ASN A 6 27.71 -4.39 16.24
CA ASN A 6 26.89 -4.42 15.04
C ASN A 6 25.40 -4.27 15.37
N THR A 7 24.64 -3.70 14.43
CA THR A 7 23.19 -3.62 14.56
C THR A 7 22.57 -5.01 14.69
N TYR A 8 21.72 -5.20 15.69
CA TYR A 8 21.02 -6.46 15.91
C TYR A 8 20.12 -6.79 14.71
N PHE A 9 20.37 -7.94 14.08
CA PHE A 9 19.49 -8.53 13.08
C PHE A 9 18.92 -9.85 13.65
N PRO A 10 17.59 -10.02 13.69
CA PRO A 10 16.98 -11.27 14.13
C PRO A 10 17.32 -12.43 13.18
N ASP A 11 17.67 -13.57 13.76
CA ASP A 11 17.93 -14.83 13.06
C ASP A 11 16.66 -15.41 12.41
N LYS A 12 16.81 -16.36 11.46
CA LYS A 12 15.66 -16.98 10.75
C LYS A 12 14.63 -17.62 11.70
N THR A 13 15.09 -18.18 12.82
CA THR A 13 14.27 -18.77 13.90
C THR A 13 13.40 -17.74 14.62
N TYR A 14 13.71 -16.44 14.54
CA TYR A 14 12.88 -15.38 15.11
C TYR A 14 11.50 -15.30 14.42
N SER A 15 11.37 -15.78 13.18
CA SER A 15 10.09 -15.88 12.48
C SER A 15 9.17 -16.99 13.02
N GLU A 16 9.74 -17.97 13.75
CA GLU A 16 9.01 -19.02 14.47
C GLU A 16 8.51 -18.53 15.84
N ALA A 17 8.78 -17.27 16.20
CA ALA A 17 8.40 -16.69 17.48
C ALA A 17 6.90 -16.87 17.80
N LYS A 18 6.64 -17.01 19.10
CA LYS A 18 5.29 -17.21 19.66
C LYS A 18 4.36 -16.06 19.25
N HIS A 19 3.12 -16.42 18.93
CA HIS A 19 2.07 -15.45 18.64
C HIS A 19 1.82 -14.55 19.85
N THR A 20 1.84 -13.24 19.63
CA THR A 20 1.58 -12.25 20.68
C THR A 20 0.23 -11.61 20.43
N TRP A 21 -0.68 -11.69 21.40
CA TRP A 21 -2.03 -11.15 21.28
C TRP A 21 -2.18 -9.90 22.14
N TYR A 22 -2.71 -8.84 21.56
CA TYR A 22 -3.05 -7.61 22.27
C TYR A 22 -4.56 -7.42 22.27
N LEU A 23 -5.12 -7.12 23.44
CA LEU A 23 -6.52 -6.73 23.59
C LEU A 23 -6.60 -5.20 23.68
N ILE A 24 -7.35 -4.57 22.79
CA ILE A 24 -7.47 -3.11 22.72
C ILE A 24 -8.94 -2.70 22.84
N ASP A 25 -9.25 -2.03 23.95
CA ASP A 25 -10.57 -1.43 24.18
C ASP A 25 -10.71 -0.11 23.42
N CYS A 26 -11.75 -0.02 22.60
CA CYS A 26 -12.06 1.15 21.79
C CYS A 26 -13.13 2.07 22.41
N LYS A 27 -13.59 1.81 23.64
CA LYS A 27 -14.61 2.63 24.29
C LYS A 27 -14.18 4.09 24.46
N ASN A 28 -14.99 5.02 23.96
CA ASN A 28 -14.74 6.47 24.00
C ASN A 28 -13.43 6.94 23.35
N GLN A 29 -12.81 6.09 22.51
CA GLN A 29 -11.55 6.42 21.86
C GLN A 29 -11.76 7.08 20.51
N THR A 30 -10.86 8.00 20.14
CA THR A 30 -10.92 8.65 18.82
C THR A 30 -10.39 7.73 17.73
N VAL A 31 -11.20 7.42 16.71
CA VAL A 31 -10.90 6.46 15.63
C VAL A 31 -9.50 6.64 15.03
N GLY A 32 -9.10 7.88 14.71
CA GLY A 32 -7.79 8.13 14.10
C GLY A 32 -6.60 7.89 15.03
N ARG A 33 -6.74 8.21 16.32
CA ARG A 33 -5.67 8.03 17.32
C ARG A 33 -5.46 6.54 17.59
N ILE A 34 -6.55 5.82 17.84
CA ILE A 34 -6.48 4.38 18.13
C ILE A 34 -6.03 3.58 16.91
N ALA A 35 -6.48 3.92 15.69
CA ALA A 35 -6.02 3.26 14.47
C ALA A 35 -4.51 3.41 14.26
N THR A 36 -3.95 4.58 14.61
CA THR A 36 -2.50 4.83 14.52
C THR A 36 -1.73 3.98 15.53
N ALA A 37 -2.24 3.89 16.77
CA ALA A 37 -1.66 3.04 17.81
C ALA A 37 -1.71 1.55 17.43
N ILE A 38 -2.88 1.07 16.98
CA ILE A 38 -3.08 -0.30 16.49
C ILE A 38 -2.11 -0.61 15.34
N ALA A 39 -1.99 0.28 14.36
CA ALA A 39 -1.07 0.08 13.25
C ALA A 39 0.39 -0.01 13.71
N ARG A 40 0.81 0.80 14.69
CA ARG A 40 2.17 0.71 15.26
C ARG A 40 2.42 -0.62 15.96
N ILE A 41 1.43 -1.13 16.70
CA ILE A 41 1.49 -2.42 17.40
C ILE A 41 1.56 -3.57 16.40
N LEU A 42 0.68 -3.58 15.38
CA LEU A 42 0.67 -4.61 14.33
C LEU A 42 1.98 -4.64 13.53
N ILE A 43 2.63 -3.49 13.33
CA ILE A 43 3.95 -3.41 12.69
C ILE A 43 5.07 -3.84 13.64
N GLY A 44 4.83 -3.87 14.96
CA GLY A 44 5.85 -4.16 15.97
C GLY A 44 6.75 -2.98 16.34
N LYS A 45 6.42 -1.75 15.93
CA LYS A 45 7.24 -0.53 16.20
C LYS A 45 7.31 -0.12 17.67
N ASN A 46 6.55 -0.78 18.53
CA ASN A 46 6.60 -0.60 19.97
C ASN A 46 7.70 -1.46 20.64
N GLN A 47 8.23 -2.47 19.95
CA GLN A 47 9.29 -3.32 20.46
C GLN A 47 10.68 -2.78 20.05
N SER A 48 11.65 -2.84 20.95
CA SER A 48 13.04 -2.44 20.67
C SER A 48 13.70 -3.33 19.62
N THR A 49 13.25 -4.57 19.51
CA THR A 49 13.70 -5.57 18.52
C THR A 49 13.02 -5.43 17.15
N TYR A 50 12.28 -4.34 16.92
CA TYR A 50 11.58 -4.08 15.66
C TYR A 50 12.55 -4.10 14.47
N THR A 51 12.23 -4.95 13.48
CA THR A 51 12.90 -4.93 12.18
C THR A 51 11.87 -4.89 11.05
N PRO A 52 12.04 -4.01 10.05
CA PRO A 52 11.01 -3.75 9.04
C PRO A 52 10.76 -4.91 8.08
N TYR A 53 11.69 -5.85 7.98
CA TYR A 53 11.64 -6.97 7.05
C TYR A 53 11.15 -8.28 7.69
N VAL A 54 11.03 -8.33 9.01
CA VAL A 54 10.50 -9.49 9.74
C VAL A 54 9.03 -9.28 10.02
N ASN A 55 8.22 -10.30 9.76
CA ASN A 55 6.81 -10.30 10.13
C ASN A 55 6.69 -10.68 11.61
N THR A 56 6.42 -9.70 12.46
CA THR A 56 6.07 -9.96 13.87
C THR A 56 4.69 -10.61 13.91
N LYS A 57 4.59 -11.85 14.41
CA LYS A 57 3.34 -12.63 14.58
C LYS A 57 2.42 -12.04 15.67
N ILE A 58 2.18 -10.74 15.59
CA ILE A 58 1.38 -9.95 16.52
C ILE A 58 -0.05 -9.88 16.00
N HIS A 59 -1.00 -10.20 16.89
CA HIS A 59 -2.42 -10.12 16.64
C HIS A 59 -3.05 -9.09 17.57
N VAL A 60 -4.05 -8.39 17.09
CA VAL A 60 -4.78 -7.39 17.87
C VAL A 60 -6.27 -7.75 17.85
N ILE A 61 -6.83 -7.95 19.03
CA ILE A 61 -8.26 -8.14 19.27
C ILE A 61 -8.83 -6.79 19.71
N ILE A 62 -9.86 -6.34 19.01
CA ILE A 62 -10.49 -5.03 19.25
C ILE A 62 -11.85 -5.25 19.89
N THR A 63 -12.07 -4.65 21.06
CA THR A 63 -13.35 -4.69 21.77
C THR A 63 -14.03 -3.32 21.76
N ASN A 64 -15.34 -3.29 21.99
CA ASN A 64 -16.13 -2.05 22.15
C ASN A 64 -16.04 -1.06 20.97
N SER A 65 -15.86 -1.56 19.75
CA SER A 65 -15.81 -0.75 18.52
C SER A 65 -17.06 0.13 18.31
N LYS A 66 -18.22 -0.27 18.87
CA LYS A 66 -19.48 0.50 18.82
C LYS A 66 -19.39 1.84 19.53
N TYR A 67 -18.48 2.03 20.47
CA TYR A 67 -18.39 3.24 21.30
C TYR A 67 -17.30 4.22 20.85
N VAL A 68 -16.74 4.02 19.64
CA VAL A 68 -15.69 4.89 19.09
C VAL A 68 -16.21 6.27 18.72
N ILE A 69 -15.36 7.27 18.88
CA ILE A 69 -15.66 8.67 18.62
C ILE A 69 -14.89 9.13 17.38
N MET A 70 -15.52 9.95 16.55
CA MET A 70 -14.89 10.57 15.38
C MET A 70 -15.01 12.08 15.52
N SER A 71 -13.89 12.80 15.47
CA SER A 71 -13.88 14.27 15.57
C SER A 71 -14.67 14.95 14.44
N SER A 72 -14.68 14.38 13.24
CA SER A 72 -15.50 14.88 12.13
C SER A 72 -16.99 14.51 12.23
N GLY A 73 -17.36 13.64 13.19
CA GLY A 73 -18.72 13.12 13.32
C GLY A 73 -19.30 12.62 12.01
N ASP A 74 -20.56 12.97 11.75
CA ASP A 74 -21.32 12.59 10.56
C ASP A 74 -20.86 13.23 9.25
N LYS A 75 -20.02 14.26 9.30
CA LYS A 75 -19.44 14.86 8.09
C LYS A 75 -18.55 13.85 7.35
N LYS A 76 -18.10 12.77 8.02
CA LYS A 76 -17.33 11.71 7.40
C LYS A 76 -18.25 10.76 6.64
N ILE A 77 -18.04 10.69 5.32
CA ILE A 77 -18.73 9.76 4.43
C ILE A 77 -17.81 8.58 4.09
N TYR A 78 -18.35 7.37 4.21
CA TYR A 78 -17.75 6.12 3.74
C TYR A 78 -18.36 5.74 2.40
N PHE A 79 -17.48 5.35 1.47
CA PHE A 79 -17.89 5.00 0.11
C PHE A 79 -17.60 3.52 -0.15
N ARG A 80 -18.52 2.86 -0.84
CA ARG A 80 -18.28 1.55 -1.45
C ARG A 80 -18.92 1.53 -2.83
N ASN A 81 -18.37 0.71 -3.73
CA ASN A 81 -18.88 0.63 -5.09
C ASN A 81 -18.91 -0.83 -5.54
N SER A 82 -20.04 -1.26 -6.11
CA SER A 82 -20.20 -2.58 -6.73
C SER A 82 -19.46 -2.71 -8.07
N ARG A 83 -18.94 -1.61 -8.62
CA ARG A 83 -18.27 -1.45 -9.92
C ARG A 83 -19.19 -1.39 -11.15
N ARG A 84 -20.51 -1.43 -10.96
CA ARG A 84 -21.49 -1.14 -12.02
C ARG A 84 -21.79 0.37 -12.09
N PRO A 85 -22.20 0.92 -13.26
CA PRO A 85 -22.74 2.27 -13.34
C PRO A 85 -23.84 2.48 -12.29
N GLY A 86 -23.83 3.61 -11.57
CA GLY A 86 -24.76 3.88 -10.46
C GLY A 86 -24.50 3.10 -9.16
N GLY A 87 -23.52 2.19 -9.12
CA GLY A 87 -23.25 1.32 -7.96
C GLY A 87 -22.59 1.97 -6.73
N LEU A 88 -22.49 3.31 -6.70
CA LEU A 88 -21.86 4.06 -5.62
C LEU A 88 -22.79 4.14 -4.41
N LYS A 89 -22.40 3.50 -3.32
CA LYS A 89 -23.09 3.59 -2.03
C LYS A 89 -22.30 4.47 -1.07
N LYS A 90 -22.99 5.40 -0.45
CA LYS A 90 -22.46 6.37 0.51
C LYS A 90 -23.15 6.13 1.85
N GLU A 91 -22.38 6.06 2.93
CA GLU A 91 -22.90 5.90 4.29
C GLU A 91 -22.21 6.93 5.19
N SER A 92 -22.96 7.64 6.03
CA SER A 92 -22.36 8.54 7.03
C SER A 92 -21.68 7.75 8.15
N PHE A 93 -20.89 8.43 8.98
CA PHE A 93 -20.25 7.79 10.13
C PHE A 93 -21.26 7.16 11.09
N ASN A 94 -22.31 7.88 11.51
CA ASN A 94 -23.29 7.34 12.43
C ASN A 94 -24.11 6.20 11.81
N GLN A 95 -24.48 6.31 10.53
CA GLN A 95 -25.16 5.23 9.81
C GLN A 95 -24.31 3.95 9.78
N LEU A 96 -23.02 4.09 9.46
CA LEU A 96 -22.10 2.95 9.44
C LEU A 96 -21.84 2.40 10.85
N LYS A 97 -21.76 3.27 11.86
CA LYS A 97 -21.53 2.90 13.26
C LYS A 97 -22.69 2.10 13.86
N LEU A 98 -23.93 2.46 13.50
CA LEU A 98 -25.13 1.73 13.89
C LEU A 98 -25.19 0.34 13.22
N ARG A 99 -24.83 0.28 11.92
CA ARG A 99 -24.95 -0.95 11.12
C ARG A 99 -23.79 -1.94 11.32
N LEU A 100 -22.54 -1.47 11.21
CA LEU A 100 -21.31 -2.28 11.26
C LEU A 100 -20.15 -1.47 11.88
N PRO A 101 -20.10 -1.36 13.23
CA PRO A 101 -19.09 -0.55 13.91
C PRO A 101 -17.65 -1.06 13.69
N ASN A 102 -17.43 -2.37 13.60
CA ASN A 102 -16.10 -2.97 13.40
C ASN A 102 -15.40 -2.43 12.14
N ARG A 103 -16.17 -2.24 11.07
CA ARG A 103 -15.67 -1.81 9.75
C ARG A 103 -15.02 -0.43 9.80
N ILE A 104 -15.41 0.43 10.74
CA ILE A 104 -14.86 1.77 10.92
C ILE A 104 -13.37 1.68 11.28
N ILE A 105 -13.04 0.83 12.25
CA ILE A 105 -11.66 0.68 12.74
C ILE A 105 -10.83 -0.11 11.74
N GLU A 106 -11.36 -1.18 11.15
CA GLU A 106 -10.68 -1.91 10.07
C GLU A 106 -10.29 -0.99 8.91
N HIS A 107 -11.23 -0.17 8.45
CA HIS A 107 -10.98 0.77 7.36
C HIS A 107 -9.96 1.84 7.74
N ALA A 108 -9.95 2.28 9.01
CA ALA A 108 -9.01 3.28 9.49
C ALA A 108 -7.57 2.73 9.61
N VAL A 109 -7.40 1.46 10.01
CA VAL A 109 -6.09 0.80 10.17
C VAL A 109 -5.48 0.42 8.81
N LYS A 110 -6.29 0.13 7.78
CA LYS A 110 -5.83 -0.28 6.45
C LYS A 110 -5.14 0.86 5.67
N GLY A 111 -3.80 0.93 5.70
CA GLY A 111 -2.99 1.99 5.09
C GLY A 111 -2.88 1.97 3.54
N ARG A 112 -2.86 3.15 2.89
CA ARG A 112 -2.73 3.38 1.41
C ARG A 112 -1.48 4.19 1.01
N ARG A 113 -1.17 4.31 -0.30
CA ARG A 113 -0.04 5.06 -0.91
C ARG A 113 -0.50 6.13 -1.90
N LYS A 114 -0.13 7.42 -1.67
CA LYS A 114 -0.65 8.58 -2.42
C LYS A 114 -2.14 8.34 -2.75
N ASN A 115 -2.56 8.60 -3.99
CA ASN A 115 -3.90 8.24 -4.47
C ASN A 115 -3.88 7.09 -5.50
N ALA A 116 -2.71 6.73 -6.06
CA ALA A 116 -2.60 5.72 -7.11
C ALA A 116 -2.52 4.30 -6.55
N ILE A 117 -3.42 3.44 -7.01
CA ILE A 117 -3.52 2.04 -6.60
C ILE A 117 -3.57 1.20 -7.86
N ALA A 118 -2.62 0.27 -8.00
CA ALA A 118 -2.59 -0.74 -9.06
C ALA A 118 -2.93 -2.12 -8.48
N ARG A 119 -3.71 -2.89 -9.22
CA ARG A 119 -3.92 -4.33 -9.02
C ARG A 119 -3.41 -5.02 -10.26
N VAL A 120 -2.43 -5.89 -10.08
CA VAL A 120 -1.81 -6.67 -11.16
C VAL A 120 -2.31 -8.10 -11.03
N LEU A 121 -2.71 -8.69 -12.15
CA LEU A 121 -3.02 -10.10 -12.29
C LEU A 121 -2.18 -10.65 -13.42
N ILE A 122 -1.39 -11.69 -13.13
CA ILE A 122 -0.63 -12.45 -14.12
C ILE A 122 -1.46 -13.69 -14.43
N LYS A 123 -1.76 -13.92 -15.70
CA LYS A 123 -2.44 -15.11 -16.19
C LYS A 123 -1.47 -15.90 -17.06
N MET A 124 -1.12 -17.11 -16.63
CA MET A 124 -0.28 -18.00 -17.43
C MET A 124 -1.11 -18.69 -18.51
N HIS A 125 -0.53 -18.84 -19.70
CA HIS A 125 -1.12 -19.62 -20.78
C HIS A 125 -0.47 -21.00 -20.86
N LYS A 126 -1.25 -21.99 -21.31
CA LYS A 126 -0.72 -23.33 -21.63
C LYS A 126 -0.20 -23.46 -23.07
N ASN A 127 -0.54 -22.50 -23.94
CA ASN A 127 -0.22 -22.54 -25.36
C ASN A 127 0.95 -21.59 -25.67
N GLU A 128 1.93 -22.08 -26.41
CA GLU A 128 3.21 -21.42 -26.70
C GLU A 128 3.12 -20.24 -27.68
N PHE A 129 1.99 -20.07 -28.37
CA PHE A 129 1.82 -19.08 -29.46
C PHE A 129 1.24 -17.72 -29.04
N ASN A 130 1.21 -17.41 -27.74
CA ASN A 130 0.66 -16.12 -27.27
C ASN A 130 1.76 -15.07 -27.13
N ASN A 131 1.63 -13.96 -27.85
CA ASN A 131 2.46 -12.76 -27.67
C ASN A 131 2.04 -12.05 -26.38
N GLY A 132 2.56 -12.47 -25.22
CA GLY A 132 2.19 -11.97 -23.88
C GLY A 132 1.87 -10.48 -23.84
N LYS A 133 0.60 -10.15 -23.56
CA LYS A 133 0.09 -8.77 -23.63
C LYS A 133 -0.03 -8.17 -22.24
N ILE A 134 0.50 -6.95 -22.08
CA ILE A 134 0.26 -6.12 -20.90
C ILE A 134 -0.87 -5.14 -21.20
N ILE A 135 -2.02 -5.35 -20.55
CA ILE A 135 -3.24 -4.56 -20.70
C ILE A 135 -3.49 -3.75 -19.43
N ILE A 136 -3.55 -2.42 -19.56
CA ILE A 136 -3.81 -1.49 -18.45
C ILE A 136 -5.19 -0.88 -18.64
N ASN A 137 -6.12 -1.16 -17.73
CA ASN A 137 -7.51 -0.66 -17.77
C ASN A 137 -8.22 -0.89 -19.13
N GLY A 138 -7.92 -2.01 -19.81
CA GLY A 138 -8.51 -2.36 -21.10
C GLY A 138 -7.82 -1.74 -22.32
N GLN A 139 -6.70 -1.03 -22.13
CA GLN A 139 -5.88 -0.47 -23.21
C GLN A 139 -4.49 -1.12 -23.23
N THR A 140 -3.81 -1.08 -24.37
CA THR A 140 -2.40 -1.49 -24.48
C THR A 140 -1.51 -0.56 -23.65
N THR A 141 -0.38 -1.10 -23.19
CA THR A 141 0.56 -0.37 -22.30
C THR A 141 1.04 0.94 -22.91
N GLU A 142 1.43 0.92 -24.18
CA GLU A 142 1.91 2.09 -24.92
C GLU A 142 0.84 3.18 -25.00
N LYS A 143 -0.38 2.81 -25.42
CA LYS A 143 -1.51 3.73 -25.55
C LYS A 143 -1.88 4.36 -24.20
N TYR A 144 -1.93 3.56 -23.14
CA TYR A 144 -2.30 4.05 -21.80
C TYR A 144 -1.26 5.03 -21.23
N LEU A 145 0.02 4.76 -21.48
CA LEU A 145 1.14 5.58 -20.99
C LEU A 145 1.54 6.71 -21.95
N GLN A 146 0.71 6.97 -22.97
CA GLN A 146 0.92 8.02 -23.97
C GLN A 146 2.26 7.88 -24.69
N TYR A 147 2.67 6.64 -24.99
CA TYR A 147 3.94 6.31 -25.66
C TYR A 147 5.19 6.88 -24.98
N ASN A 148 5.12 7.20 -23.68
CA ASN A 148 6.25 7.75 -22.94
C ASN A 148 7.24 6.63 -22.55
N PRO A 149 8.48 6.63 -23.07
CA PRO A 149 9.43 5.54 -22.85
C PRO A 149 9.82 5.39 -21.39
N ILE A 150 9.85 6.47 -20.59
CA ILE A 150 10.23 6.42 -19.18
C ILE A 150 9.24 5.57 -18.37
N TYR A 151 7.94 5.71 -18.68
CA TYR A 151 6.90 4.95 -17.96
C TYR A 151 6.80 3.51 -18.43
N ILE A 152 7.01 3.30 -19.73
CA ILE A 152 7.06 1.97 -20.35
C ILE A 152 8.22 1.18 -19.75
N ASN A 153 9.43 1.73 -19.77
CA ASN A 153 10.62 1.08 -19.22
C ASN A 153 10.47 0.75 -17.73
N LYS A 154 9.81 1.61 -16.94
CA LYS A 154 9.53 1.31 -15.53
C LYS A 154 8.69 0.04 -15.33
N ILE A 155 7.78 -0.25 -16.24
CA ILE A 155 6.89 -1.42 -16.14
C ILE A 155 7.61 -2.69 -16.60
N TYR A 156 8.48 -2.60 -17.60
CA TYR A 156 9.26 -3.72 -18.12
C TYR A 156 10.47 -4.09 -17.25
N LEU A 157 11.07 -3.11 -16.56
CA LEU A 157 12.23 -3.28 -15.68
C LEU A 157 12.20 -4.52 -14.74
N PRO A 158 11.12 -4.83 -14.00
CA PRO A 158 11.08 -6.03 -13.15
C PRO A 158 11.18 -7.35 -13.92
N PHE A 159 10.68 -7.42 -15.15
CA PHE A 159 10.80 -8.62 -15.99
C PHE A 159 12.22 -8.77 -16.52
N GLU A 160 12.82 -7.67 -16.96
CA GLU A 160 14.20 -7.62 -17.45
C GLU A 160 15.19 -8.09 -16.38
N ILE A 161 15.07 -7.59 -15.15
CA ILE A 161 15.96 -7.98 -14.05
C ILE A 161 15.86 -9.47 -13.73
N VAL A 162 14.66 -10.05 -13.81
CA VAL A 162 14.42 -11.46 -13.48
C VAL A 162 14.67 -12.37 -14.69
N ASN A 163 14.94 -11.81 -15.87
CA ASN A 163 14.93 -12.52 -17.16
C ASN A 163 13.66 -13.37 -17.33
N TYR A 164 12.51 -12.77 -17.03
CA TYR A 164 11.21 -13.44 -17.15
C TYR A 164 10.65 -13.28 -18.56
N ASP A 165 10.35 -14.40 -19.22
CA ASP A 165 9.76 -14.41 -20.57
C ASP A 165 8.30 -13.95 -20.55
N ILE A 166 8.06 -12.72 -21.01
CA ILE A 166 6.74 -12.09 -21.03
C ILE A 166 5.77 -12.87 -21.92
N SER A 167 6.25 -13.50 -22.99
CA SER A 167 5.45 -14.33 -23.91
C SER A 167 4.62 -15.40 -23.20
N THR A 168 5.13 -15.94 -22.09
CA THR A 168 4.46 -17.02 -21.33
C THR A 168 3.20 -16.57 -20.60
N SER A 169 3.01 -15.25 -20.39
CA SER A 169 1.95 -14.75 -19.52
C SER A 169 1.31 -13.45 -20.01
N ASP A 170 -0.01 -13.36 -19.83
CA ASP A 170 -0.72 -12.10 -19.99
C ASP A 170 -0.80 -11.34 -18.67
N LEU A 171 -0.57 -10.04 -18.73
CA LEU A 171 -0.75 -9.15 -17.59
C LEU A 171 -1.99 -8.28 -17.75
N ILE A 172 -2.91 -8.43 -16.80
CA ILE A 172 -4.09 -7.57 -16.69
C ILE A 172 -3.92 -6.67 -15.48
N VAL A 173 -3.84 -5.37 -15.73
CA VAL A 173 -3.57 -4.37 -14.72
C VAL A 173 -4.76 -3.41 -14.59
N GLN A 174 -5.32 -3.33 -13.39
CA GLN A 174 -6.34 -2.33 -13.04
C GLN A 174 -5.75 -1.24 -12.17
N VAL A 175 -5.82 0.01 -12.63
CA VAL A 175 -5.22 1.15 -11.92
C VAL A 175 -6.22 2.27 -11.73
N LYS A 176 -6.18 2.93 -10.57
CA LYS A 176 -7.00 4.11 -10.27
C LYS A 176 -6.28 5.11 -9.38
N GLY A 177 -6.64 6.38 -9.56
CA GLY A 177 -6.15 7.52 -8.77
C GLY A 177 -4.73 7.95 -9.12
N GLY A 178 -4.34 9.13 -8.65
CA GLY A 178 -3.06 9.77 -9.02
C GLY A 178 -3.02 10.18 -10.50
N GLY A 179 -1.82 10.45 -11.02
CA GLY A 179 -1.56 10.67 -12.44
C GLY A 179 -0.70 9.55 -13.03
N ILE A 180 -0.51 9.56 -14.36
CA ILE A 180 0.12 8.48 -15.15
C ILE A 180 1.48 8.06 -14.58
N SER A 181 2.33 9.02 -14.23
CA SER A 181 3.65 8.74 -13.60
C SER A 181 3.53 7.93 -12.30
N GLY A 182 2.64 8.35 -11.40
CA GLY A 182 2.44 7.65 -10.12
C GLY A 182 1.72 6.31 -10.28
N GLN A 183 0.96 6.15 -11.37
CA GLN A 183 0.36 4.89 -11.76
C GLN A 183 1.42 3.92 -12.27
N ALA A 184 2.31 4.33 -13.18
CA ALA A 184 3.42 3.52 -13.66
C ALA A 184 4.30 2.99 -12.50
N ASP A 185 4.64 3.84 -11.53
CA ASP A 185 5.39 3.42 -10.33
C ASP A 185 4.62 2.38 -9.48
N ALA A 186 3.29 2.50 -9.41
CA ALA A 186 2.45 1.55 -8.68
C ALA A 186 2.33 0.22 -9.42
N ILE A 187 2.25 0.24 -10.75
CA ILE A 187 2.25 -0.95 -11.60
C ILE A 187 3.56 -1.70 -11.44
N ARG A 188 4.70 -1.02 -11.57
CA ARG A 188 6.05 -1.60 -11.37
C ARG A 188 6.17 -2.35 -10.05
N LEU A 189 5.74 -1.73 -8.95
CA LEU A 189 5.77 -2.37 -7.62
C LEU A 189 4.79 -3.55 -7.54
N GLY A 190 3.64 -3.46 -8.20
CA GLY A 190 2.68 -4.55 -8.29
C GLY A 190 3.26 -5.76 -9.01
N ILE A 191 3.90 -5.55 -10.16
CA ILE A 191 4.55 -6.59 -10.97
C ILE A 191 5.67 -7.29 -10.19
N ALA A 192 6.56 -6.52 -9.56
CA ALA A 192 7.65 -7.08 -8.77
C ALA A 192 7.15 -7.97 -7.62
N ARG A 193 6.00 -7.61 -7.01
CA ARG A 193 5.37 -8.42 -5.96
C ARG A 193 4.72 -9.68 -6.49
N THR A 194 4.00 -9.59 -7.60
CA THR A 194 3.37 -10.77 -8.22
C THR A 194 4.42 -11.77 -8.73
N LEU A 195 5.56 -11.29 -9.24
CA LEU A 195 6.68 -12.19 -9.61
C LEU A 195 7.24 -12.94 -8.40
N CYS A 196 7.37 -12.27 -7.24
CA CYS A 196 7.78 -12.94 -6.00
C CYS A 196 6.75 -13.96 -5.48
N GLU A 197 5.47 -13.81 -5.83
CA GLU A 197 4.42 -14.77 -5.49
C GLU A 197 4.46 -15.99 -6.41
N ILE A 198 4.89 -15.84 -7.66
CA ILE A 198 5.09 -16.94 -8.61
C ILE A 198 6.29 -17.78 -8.20
N ASP A 199 7.44 -17.15 -8.00
CA ASP A 199 8.64 -17.80 -7.51
C ASP A 199 9.33 -16.94 -6.44
N THR A 200 9.61 -17.56 -5.30
CA THR A 200 10.26 -16.90 -4.17
C THR A 200 11.74 -16.61 -4.46
N SER A 201 12.35 -17.31 -5.42
CA SER A 201 13.76 -17.19 -5.81
C SER A 201 14.11 -15.81 -6.40
N TYR A 202 13.13 -15.10 -6.98
CA TYR A 202 13.33 -13.78 -7.59
C TYR A 202 13.47 -12.64 -6.59
N LYS A 203 13.04 -12.87 -5.34
CA LYS A 203 13.01 -11.87 -4.27
C LYS A 203 14.38 -11.21 -3.97
N PRO A 204 15.50 -11.94 -3.77
CA PRO A 204 16.80 -11.33 -3.53
C PRO A 204 17.22 -10.38 -4.66
N LEU A 205 17.07 -10.80 -5.91
CA LEU A 205 17.44 -10.02 -7.10
C LEU A 205 16.62 -8.72 -7.20
N LEU A 206 15.29 -8.83 -7.08
CA LEU A 206 14.40 -7.66 -7.09
C LEU A 206 14.65 -6.70 -5.90
N LYS A 207 15.13 -7.23 -4.77
CA LYS A 207 15.49 -6.41 -3.59
C LYS A 207 16.79 -5.65 -3.82
N GLN A 208 17.79 -6.28 -4.43
CA GLN A 208 19.05 -5.65 -4.80
C GLN A 208 18.82 -4.43 -5.71
N HIS A 209 17.88 -4.53 -6.65
CA HIS A 209 17.49 -3.43 -7.53
C HIS A 209 16.42 -2.48 -6.96
N ASN A 210 16.10 -2.57 -5.66
CA ASN A 210 15.15 -1.68 -4.96
C ASN A 210 13.72 -1.67 -5.54
N LEU A 211 13.29 -2.74 -6.23
CA LEU A 211 11.97 -2.80 -6.88
C LEU A 211 10.83 -3.17 -5.93
N LEU A 212 11.15 -3.81 -4.81
CA LEU A 212 10.18 -4.21 -3.78
C LEU A 212 9.90 -3.08 -2.77
N THR A 213 10.73 -2.03 -2.78
CA THR A 213 10.63 -0.92 -1.85
C THR A 213 9.60 0.10 -2.31
N ARG A 214 8.69 0.44 -1.40
CA ARG A 214 7.67 1.46 -1.63
C ARG A 214 8.25 2.87 -1.40
N ASP A 215 8.36 3.73 -2.42
CA ASP A 215 8.92 5.11 -2.30
C ASP A 215 8.07 6.05 -1.40
N SER A 216 8.39 6.20 -0.12
CA SER A 216 7.56 6.91 0.86
C SER A 216 7.23 8.39 0.56
N ARG A 217 7.89 9.05 -0.40
CA ARG A 217 7.73 10.49 -0.68
C ARG A 217 6.31 10.84 -1.12
N ILE A 218 5.69 11.84 -0.48
CA ILE A 218 4.33 12.35 -0.77
C ILE A 218 4.37 13.89 -0.81
N LYS A 219 3.46 14.52 -1.57
CA LYS A 219 3.33 15.99 -1.60
C LYS A 219 3.09 16.51 -0.19
N GLU A 220 4.02 17.33 0.31
CA GLU A 220 3.88 18.02 1.58
C GLU A 220 2.70 19.00 1.50
N ARG A 221 1.90 19.06 2.58
CA ARG A 221 0.75 19.98 2.67
C ARG A 221 1.23 21.43 2.67
N ARG A 222 0.44 22.35 2.10
CA ARG A 222 0.64 23.80 2.29
C ARG A 222 0.43 24.16 3.76
N LYS A 223 1.43 24.77 4.40
CA LYS A 223 1.32 25.34 5.76
C LYS A 223 0.63 26.71 5.67
N TYR A 224 -0.03 27.14 6.74
CA TYR A 224 -0.68 28.46 6.77
C TYR A 224 0.39 29.56 6.62
N GLY A 225 0.02 30.70 6.05
CA GLY A 225 0.96 31.80 5.77
C GLY A 225 1.92 31.59 4.58
N LEU A 226 2.04 30.37 4.03
CA LEU A 226 2.91 30.08 2.88
C LEU A 226 2.13 30.03 1.56
N LYS A 227 2.76 30.45 0.45
CA LYS A 227 2.21 30.34 -0.91
C LYS A 227 2.15 28.89 -1.39
N LYS A 228 3.10 28.05 -0.99
CA LYS A 228 3.14 26.58 -1.26
C LYS A 228 3.63 25.82 -0.02
N ALA A 229 4.05 24.55 -0.14
CA ALA A 229 4.50 23.73 0.99
C ALA A 229 5.61 24.39 1.83
N ARG A 230 6.61 24.98 1.18
CA ARG A 230 7.74 25.70 1.81
C ARG A 230 7.99 27.10 1.25
N LYS A 231 7.26 27.52 0.21
CA LYS A 231 7.44 28.82 -0.45
C LYS A 231 6.76 29.90 0.38
N ALA A 232 7.55 30.71 1.09
CA ALA A 232 7.07 31.91 1.77
C ALA A 232 6.65 33.00 0.75
N PRO A 233 5.72 33.90 1.13
CA PRO A 233 5.54 35.16 0.41
C PRO A 233 6.82 36.00 0.50
N GLN A 234 6.95 36.96 -0.41
CA GLN A 234 8.02 37.96 -0.31
C GLN A 234 7.83 38.74 1.00
N TYR A 235 8.90 38.91 1.76
CA TYR A 235 8.90 39.60 3.04
C TYR A 235 9.85 40.79 2.95
N SER A 236 9.37 41.99 3.30
CA SER A 236 10.23 43.16 3.52
C SER A 236 10.75 43.09 4.96
N LYS A 237 12.06 43.25 5.14
CA LYS A 237 12.73 43.29 6.46
C LYS A 237 12.67 44.68 7.12
N ARG A 238 11.96 45.62 6.51
CA ARG A 238 11.89 47.03 6.86
C ARG A 238 10.44 47.48 6.72
#